data_AF-A0A2K9J4D5-F1
#
_entry.id   AF-A0A2K9J4D5-F1
#
_cell.length_a   1.000
_cell.length_b   1.000
_cell.length_c   1.000
_cell.angle_alpha   90.00
_cell.angle_beta   90.00
_cell.angle_gamma   90.00
#
_symmetry.space_group_name_H-M   'P 1'
#
loop_
_entity.id
_entity.type
_entity.pdbx_description
1 polymer ?
#
loop_
_entity_poly.entity_id
_entity_poly.type
_entity_poly.pdbx_seq_one_letter_code
_entity_poly.pdbx_strand_id
1 'polypeptide(L)'
;MVEPNYDRYNQPEAFDDLTSKEQKHLTDWIKNNIAPIKSFNTRQTSYGLKHRFEDDGGFYIGNGAFKGAMLACGFKVKDKSAKNWVFNVSEKSIKIIRNRIQ
;
A
#
# COMPACT_ATOMS: atom_id res chain seq x y z
N MET A 1 -23.44 -9.74 17.57
CA MET A 1 -22.67 -8.87 16.66
C MET A 1 -21.29 -9.51 16.52
N VAL A 2 -20.93 -10.05 15.36
CA VAL A 2 -19.59 -10.59 15.14
C VAL A 2 -18.71 -9.36 14.86
N GLU A 3 -17.73 -9.08 15.72
CA GLU A 3 -16.75 -8.03 15.43
C GLU A 3 -16.13 -8.32 14.07
N PRO A 4 -16.07 -7.35 13.14
CA PRO A 4 -15.34 -7.57 11.90
C PRO A 4 -13.93 -8.02 12.30
N ASN A 5 -13.50 -9.17 11.78
CA ASN A 5 -12.22 -9.78 12.12
C ASN A 5 -11.11 -8.75 11.83
N TYR A 6 -10.69 -8.01 12.85
CA TYR A 6 -9.81 -6.84 12.76
C TYR A 6 -8.45 -7.21 12.14
N ASP A 7 -8.10 -8.49 12.24
CA ASP A 7 -6.93 -9.06 11.61
C ASP A 7 -7.03 -8.98 10.08
N ARG A 8 -8.19 -9.35 9.49
CA ARG A 8 -8.38 -9.36 8.02
C ARG A 8 -8.08 -8.00 7.39
N TYR A 9 -8.43 -6.90 8.05
CA TYR A 9 -8.15 -5.54 7.57
C TYR A 9 -6.64 -5.22 7.46
N ASN A 10 -5.77 -6.01 8.10
CA ASN A 10 -4.31 -5.92 8.04
C ASN A 10 -3.65 -7.05 7.23
N GLN A 11 -4.42 -8.04 6.77
CA GLN A 11 -3.95 -9.14 5.95
C GLN A 11 -3.99 -8.79 4.46
N PRO A 12 -2.98 -9.19 3.65
CA PRO A 12 -2.90 -8.82 2.24
C PRO A 12 -4.09 -9.30 1.38
N GLU A 13 -4.76 -10.37 1.79
CA GLU A 13 -5.94 -10.94 1.14
C GLU A 13 -7.14 -9.98 1.13
N ALA A 14 -7.15 -8.96 1.99
CA ALA A 14 -8.16 -7.89 1.93
C ALA A 14 -8.13 -7.10 0.60
N PHE A 15 -7.09 -7.27 -0.21
CA PHE A 15 -7.06 -6.73 -1.57
C PHE A 15 -8.08 -7.44 -2.49
N ASP A 16 -8.28 -8.74 -2.29
CA ASP A 16 -9.21 -9.54 -3.10
C ASP A 16 -10.67 -9.21 -2.79
N ASP A 17 -10.93 -8.64 -1.60
CA ASP A 17 -12.25 -8.16 -1.18
C ASP A 17 -12.64 -6.83 -1.87
N LEU A 18 -11.70 -6.13 -2.51
CA LEU A 18 -11.98 -4.91 -3.30
C LEU A 18 -12.65 -5.25 -4.62
N THR A 19 -13.51 -4.35 -5.13
CA THR A 19 -14.06 -4.50 -6.48
C THR A 19 -12.95 -4.44 -7.53
N SER A 20 -13.17 -5.03 -8.71
CA SER A 20 -12.17 -4.97 -9.80
C SER A 20 -11.79 -3.54 -10.21
N LYS A 21 -12.73 -2.60 -10.10
CA LYS A 21 -12.48 -1.16 -10.35
C LYS A 21 -11.54 -0.57 -9.30
N GLU A 22 -11.76 -0.87 -8.03
CA GLU A 22 -10.92 -0.43 -6.91
C GLU A 22 -9.53 -1.05 -6.97
N GLN A 23 -9.43 -2.35 -7.23
CA GLN A 23 -8.16 -3.04 -7.43
C GLN A 23 -7.36 -2.41 -8.57
N LYS A 24 -7.99 -2.15 -9.71
CA LYS A 24 -7.35 -1.49 -10.85
C LYS A 24 -6.90 -0.07 -10.51
N HIS A 25 -7.76 0.74 -9.89
CA HIS A 25 -7.41 2.11 -9.51
C HIS A 25 -6.22 2.14 -8.56
N LEU A 26 -6.23 1.32 -7.52
CA LEU A 26 -5.13 1.24 -6.55
C LEU A 26 -3.83 0.76 -7.20
N THR A 27 -3.87 -0.30 -8.01
CA THR A 27 -2.67 -0.83 -8.67
C THR A 27 -2.10 0.12 -9.72
N ASP A 28 -2.95 0.82 -10.48
CA ASP A 28 -2.54 1.87 -11.40
C ASP A 28 -1.87 3.03 -10.66
N TRP A 29 -2.46 3.48 -9.55
CA TRP A 29 -1.85 4.53 -8.71
C TRP A 29 -0.47 4.10 -8.19
N ILE A 30 -0.34 2.87 -7.68
CA ILE A 30 0.95 2.33 -7.21
C ILE A 30 1.97 2.32 -8.34
N LYS A 31 1.64 1.77 -9.51
CA LYS A 31 2.55 1.65 -10.65
C LYS A 31 3.00 3.01 -11.21
N ASN A 32 2.10 3.99 -11.22
CA ASN A 32 2.37 5.31 -11.78
C ASN A 32 3.16 6.21 -10.81
N ASN A 33 3.05 5.98 -9.50
CA ASN A 33 3.59 6.91 -8.49
C ASN A 33 4.74 6.33 -7.65
N ILE A 34 4.85 5.01 -7.52
CA ILE A 34 5.84 4.38 -6.65
C ILE A 34 6.85 3.61 -7.50
N ALA A 35 8.12 3.97 -7.39
CA ALA A 35 9.20 3.27 -8.08
C ALA A 35 9.86 2.24 -7.15
N PRO A 36 10.10 0.99 -7.61
CA PRO A 36 10.86 0.01 -6.83
C PRO A 36 12.37 0.29 -6.85
N ILE A 37 13.06 -0.15 -5.81
CA ILE A 37 14.54 -0.15 -5.69
C ILE A 37 15.04 -1.52 -5.22
N LYS A 38 16.36 -1.73 -5.19
CA LYS A 38 16.94 -3.02 -4.75
C LYS A 38 16.89 -3.22 -3.24
N SER A 39 17.09 -2.15 -2.45
CA SER A 39 17.10 -2.20 -0.99
C SER A 39 15.70 -1.97 -0.40
N PHE A 40 15.52 -2.30 0.88
CA PHE A 40 14.29 -2.00 1.61
C PHE A 40 14.36 -0.60 2.22
N ASN A 41 13.30 0.19 2.06
CA ASN A 41 13.23 1.54 2.62
C ASN A 41 12.44 1.53 3.93
N THR A 42 13.15 1.41 5.06
CA THR A 42 12.56 1.33 6.40
C THR A 42 11.86 2.62 6.86
N ARG A 43 12.00 3.72 6.11
CA ARG A 43 11.27 4.98 6.37
C ARG A 43 9.85 4.96 5.82
N GLN A 44 9.50 3.97 5.02
CA GLN A 44 8.18 3.83 4.39
C GLN A 44 7.54 2.51 4.80
N THR A 45 6.35 2.60 5.38
CA THR A 45 5.55 1.43 5.78
C THR A 45 4.25 1.38 4.99
N SER A 46 3.64 0.20 4.90
CA SER A 46 2.31 0.01 4.29
C SER A 46 1.27 0.99 4.83
N TYR A 47 1.29 1.25 6.15
CA TYR A 47 0.38 2.20 6.79
C TYR A 47 0.62 3.64 6.32
N GLY A 48 1.87 4.08 6.25
CA GLY A 48 2.17 5.42 5.75
C GLY A 48 1.87 5.56 4.26
N LEU A 49 2.07 4.52 3.48
CA LEU A 49 1.84 4.54 2.04
C LEU A 49 0.36 4.50 1.67
N LYS A 50 -0.49 3.75 2.40
CA LYS A 50 -1.94 3.76 2.17
C LYS A 50 -2.54 5.15 2.39
N HIS A 51 -2.07 5.88 3.39
CA HIS A 51 -2.54 7.25 3.66
C HIS A 51 -2.19 8.18 2.51
N ARG A 52 -1.02 8.01 1.89
CA ARG A 52 -0.66 8.78 0.70
C ARG A 52 -1.55 8.50 -0.49
N PHE A 53 -2.06 7.28 -0.64
CA PHE A 53 -3.05 6.99 -1.67
C PHE A 53 -4.37 7.72 -1.38
N GLU A 54 -4.84 7.66 -0.13
CA GLU A 54 -6.06 8.35 0.32
C GLU A 54 -5.95 9.87 0.19
N ASP A 55 -4.84 10.46 0.65
CA ASP A 55 -4.57 11.90 0.59
C ASP A 55 -4.44 12.42 -0.85
N ASP A 56 -4.01 11.56 -1.78
CA ASP A 56 -3.83 11.90 -3.21
C ASP A 56 -5.09 11.65 -4.05
N GLY A 57 -6.27 11.72 -3.42
CA GLY A 57 -7.57 11.57 -4.08
C GLY A 57 -8.02 10.12 -4.28
N GLY A 58 -7.34 9.16 -3.65
CA GLY A 58 -7.77 7.77 -3.58
C GLY A 58 -8.99 7.57 -2.68
N PHE A 59 -9.53 6.36 -2.71
CA PHE A 59 -10.60 5.94 -1.80
C PHE A 59 -10.02 5.32 -0.53
N TYR A 60 -10.80 5.30 0.55
CA TYR A 60 -10.39 4.70 1.81
C TYR A 60 -10.10 3.21 1.66
N ILE A 61 -8.93 2.76 2.14
CA ILE A 61 -8.52 1.35 2.08
C ILE A 61 -7.85 0.89 3.37
N GLY A 62 -7.94 -0.43 3.58
CA GLY A 62 -7.20 -1.09 4.64
C GLY A 62 -5.73 -1.21 4.39
N ASN A 63 -4.99 -1.29 5.49
CA ASN A 63 -3.56 -1.57 5.47
C ASN A 63 -3.28 -2.91 4.76
N GLY A 64 -4.14 -3.91 4.99
CA GLY A 64 -4.14 -5.20 4.31
C GLY A 64 -4.31 -5.07 2.80
N ALA A 65 -5.37 -4.39 2.34
CA ALA A 65 -5.62 -4.18 0.92
C ALA A 65 -4.45 -3.46 0.21
N PHE A 66 -3.84 -2.47 0.86
CA PHE A 66 -2.64 -1.83 0.33
C PHE A 66 -1.45 -2.79 0.23
N LYS A 67 -1.24 -3.66 1.24
CA LYS A 67 -0.19 -4.69 1.18
C LYS A 67 -0.38 -5.65 0.01
N GLY A 68 -1.60 -6.15 -0.18
CA GLY A 68 -1.94 -7.04 -1.30
C GLY A 68 -1.69 -6.38 -2.66
N ALA A 69 -2.13 -5.13 -2.82
CA ALA A 69 -1.88 -4.36 -4.04
C ALA A 69 -0.38 -4.16 -4.34
N MET A 70 0.43 -3.87 -3.31
CA MET A 70 1.90 -3.74 -3.47
C MET A 70 2.53 -5.06 -3.93
N LEU A 71 2.09 -6.21 -3.39
CA LEU A 71 2.53 -7.52 -3.86
C LEU A 71 2.10 -7.77 -5.32
N ALA A 72 0.85 -7.46 -5.66
CA ALA A 72 0.33 -7.60 -7.02
C ALA A 72 1.10 -6.72 -8.04
N CYS A 73 1.63 -5.57 -7.60
CA CYS A 73 2.51 -4.71 -8.40
C CYS A 73 3.98 -5.14 -8.41
N GLY A 74 4.35 -6.26 -7.76
CA GLY A 74 5.69 -6.83 -7.81
C GLY A 74 6.69 -6.27 -6.79
N PHE A 75 6.22 -5.53 -5.77
CA PHE A 75 7.09 -5.07 -4.69
C PHE A 75 7.48 -6.19 -3.74
N LYS A 76 8.69 -6.10 -3.20
CA LYS A 76 9.24 -7.02 -2.21
C LYS A 76 9.00 -6.48 -0.80
N VAL A 77 8.76 -7.40 0.13
CA VAL A 77 8.51 -7.10 1.55
C VAL A 77 9.71 -7.55 2.37
N LYS A 78 10.15 -6.71 3.31
CA LYS A 78 11.26 -7.04 4.22
C LYS A 78 10.89 -8.12 5.24
N ASP A 79 9.71 -8.01 5.82
CA ASP A 79 9.17 -8.91 6.84
C ASP A 79 7.65 -8.97 6.74
N LYS A 80 7.12 -10.15 6.38
CA LYS A 80 5.68 -10.37 6.23
C LYS A 80 4.97 -10.60 7.56
N SER A 81 5.69 -10.92 8.64
CA SER A 81 5.11 -11.12 9.98
C SER A 81 4.74 -9.81 10.66
N ALA A 82 5.32 -8.68 10.23
CA ALA A 82 5.05 -7.37 10.78
C ALA A 82 3.63 -6.88 10.44
N LYS A 83 3.01 -6.12 11.36
CA LYS A 83 1.72 -5.43 11.08
C LYS A 83 1.85 -4.36 9.99
N ASN A 84 2.93 -3.59 10.01
CA ASN A 84 3.20 -2.52 9.05
C ASN A 84 4.39 -2.94 8.18
N TRP A 85 4.13 -3.29 6.92
CA TRP A 85 5.16 -3.85 6.04
C TRP A 85 6.09 -2.79 5.49
N VAL A 86 7.37 -3.10 5.46
CA VAL A 86 8.39 -2.30 4.79
C VAL A 86 8.63 -2.88 3.40
N PHE A 87 8.60 -2.02 2.37
CA PHE A 87 8.78 -2.39 0.98
C PHE A 87 10.09 -1.88 0.39
N ASN A 88 10.49 -2.43 -0.76
CA ASN A 88 11.60 -1.94 -1.56
C ASN A 88 11.22 -0.70 -2.41
N VAL A 89 10.72 0.36 -1.76
CA VAL A 89 10.22 1.57 -2.43
C VAL A 89 11.27 2.70 -2.47
N SER A 90 11.32 3.41 -3.58
CA SER A 90 12.17 4.58 -3.77
C SER A 90 11.73 5.74 -2.90
N GLU A 91 12.61 6.25 -2.04
CA GLU A 91 12.31 7.47 -1.28
C GLU A 91 12.06 8.68 -2.21
N LYS A 92 12.73 8.71 -3.37
CA LYS A 92 12.56 9.79 -4.36
C LYS A 92 11.12 9.83 -4.87
N SER A 93 10.53 8.68 -5.22
CA SER A 93 9.16 8.65 -5.72
C SER A 93 8.16 9.05 -4.61
N ILE A 94 8.40 8.63 -3.37
CA ILE A 94 7.54 9.05 -2.25
C ILE A 94 7.63 10.56 -1.97
N LYS A 95 8.81 11.17 -2.11
CA LYS A 95 8.94 12.64 -1.99
C LYS A 95 8.13 13.38 -3.06
N ILE A 96 8.08 12.87 -4.29
CA ILE A 96 7.27 13.48 -5.37
C ILE A 96 5.79 13.48 -4.98
N ILE A 97 5.27 12.36 -4.46
CA ILE A 97 3.89 12.28 -3.98
C ILE A 97 3.65 13.29 -2.86
N ARG A 98 4.54 13.33 -1.85
CA ARG A 98 4.42 14.27 -0.72
C ARG A 98 4.33 15.74 -1.15
N ASN A 99 5.12 16.13 -2.15
CA ASN A 99 5.13 17.51 -2.64
C ASN A 99 3.88 17.87 -3.45
N ARG A 100 3.13 16.89 -3.95
CA ARG A 100 1.87 17.10 -4.69
C ARG A 100 0.67 17.31 -3.76
N ILE A 101 0.72 16.73 -2.57
CA ILE A 101 -0.35 16.80 -1.55
C ILE A 101 -0.13 17.91 -0.51
N GLN A 102 0.85 18.79 -0.72
CA GLN A 102 1.18 19.94 0.14
C GLN A 102 0.64 21.26 -0.40
#